data_AF-A0A8J7TUW8-F1
#
_entry.id   AF-A0A8J7TUW8-F1
#
_cell.length_a   1.000
_cell.length_b   1.000
_cell.length_c   1.000
_cell.angle_alpha   90.00
_cell.angle_beta   90.00
_cell.angle_gamma   90.00
#
_symmetry.space_group_name_H-M   'P 1'
#
loop_
_entity.id
_entity.type
_entity.pdbx_description
1 polymer ?
#
loop_
_entity_poly.entity_id
_entity_poly.type
_entity_poly.pdbx_seq_one_letter_code
_entity_poly.pdbx_strand_id
1 'polypeptide(L)'
;LNGKRFFLVHATPRDPLDEFASPDPEAWKRRLDGIDADYVCVGHTHVPYVLQFGKTTLINPGSVGVPRDGDPRASYAVITDDGPELKRAEYPIAETIAAVEQTGLPDHAKGLLAEVLRAGRLEKKNGNGQVVGLNGKGSDRLVL
;
A
#
# COMPACT_ATOMS: atom_id res chain seq x y z
N LEU A 1 19.19 -8.02 -13.37
CA LEU A 1 17.84 -8.62 -13.52
C LEU A 1 17.70 -9.48 -14.79
N ASN A 2 18.78 -10.02 -15.37
CA ASN A 2 18.80 -11.21 -16.25
C ASN A 2 17.68 -11.35 -17.31
N GLY A 3 17.37 -10.29 -18.07
CA GLY A 3 16.36 -10.34 -19.13
C GLY A 3 14.90 -10.48 -18.67
N LYS A 4 14.64 -10.27 -17.38
CA LYS A 4 13.30 -10.36 -16.77
C LYS A 4 12.39 -9.24 -17.27
N ARG A 5 11.11 -9.58 -17.50
CA ARG A 5 10.08 -8.63 -17.93
C ARG A 5 9.27 -8.12 -16.75
N PHE A 6 8.99 -6.82 -16.79
CA PHE A 6 8.26 -6.11 -15.75
C PHE A 6 6.97 -5.55 -16.33
N PHE A 7 5.87 -5.73 -15.59
CA PHE A 7 4.61 -5.04 -15.81
C PHE A 7 4.35 -4.16 -14.59
N LEU A 8 4.15 -2.85 -14.80
CA LEU A 8 3.93 -1.90 -13.71
C LEU A 8 2.59 -1.21 -13.92
N VAL A 9 1.77 -1.18 -12.88
CA VAL A 9 0.47 -0.49 -12.87
C VAL A 9 0.18 0.07 -11.48
N HIS A 10 -0.59 1.14 -11.37
CA HIS A 10 -0.89 1.73 -10.06
C HIS A 10 -1.77 0.81 -9.21
N ALA A 11 -2.92 0.37 -9.74
CA ALA A 11 -3.86 -0.49 -9.03
C ALA A 11 -3.79 -1.94 -9.51
N THR A 12 -4.53 -2.33 -10.54
CA THR A 12 -4.48 -3.70 -11.12
C THR A 12 -4.44 -3.67 -12.64
N PRO A 13 -4.04 -4.76 -13.33
CA PRO A 13 -4.10 -4.79 -14.80
C PRO A 13 -5.51 -4.66 -15.39
N ARG A 14 -6.55 -4.99 -14.61
CA ARG A 14 -7.95 -4.92 -15.02
C ARG A 14 -8.51 -3.51 -14.95
N ASP A 15 -8.19 -2.81 -13.87
CA ASP A 15 -8.54 -1.42 -13.63
C ASP A 15 -7.28 -0.71 -13.09
N PRO A 16 -6.53 -0.06 -14.00
CA PRO A 16 -5.21 0.49 -13.69
C PRO A 16 -5.16 1.55 -12.59
N LEU A 17 -6.29 2.21 -12.28
CA LEU A 17 -6.31 3.38 -11.42
C LEU A 17 -7.06 3.17 -10.11
N ASP A 18 -8.23 2.53 -10.14
CA ASP A 18 -9.18 2.65 -9.04
C ASP A 18 -9.46 1.34 -8.29
N GLU A 19 -9.08 0.19 -8.85
CA GLU A 19 -9.41 -1.09 -8.21
C GLU A 19 -8.55 -1.39 -6.99
N PHE A 20 -9.20 -1.48 -5.83
CA PHE A 20 -8.57 -1.94 -4.61
C PHE A 20 -8.54 -3.47 -4.52
N ALA A 21 -7.35 -4.07 -4.60
CA ALA A 21 -7.14 -5.51 -4.49
C ALA A 21 -6.39 -5.93 -3.21
N SER A 22 -7.02 -6.77 -2.38
CA SER A 22 -6.34 -7.44 -1.25
C SER A 22 -5.29 -8.45 -1.72
N PRO A 23 -4.34 -8.87 -0.86
CA PRO A 23 -3.38 -9.94 -1.17
C PRO A 23 -4.04 -11.34 -1.14
N ASP A 24 -5.18 -11.51 -1.80
CA ASP A 24 -5.87 -12.79 -1.96
C ASP A 24 -5.44 -13.45 -3.28
N PRO A 25 -4.71 -14.59 -3.25
CA PRO A 25 -4.23 -15.24 -4.45
C PRO A 25 -5.34 -15.62 -5.44
N GLU A 26 -6.52 -16.05 -4.98
CA GLU A 26 -7.61 -16.46 -5.86
C GLU A 26 -8.20 -15.27 -6.62
N ALA A 27 -8.31 -14.13 -5.93
CA ALA A 27 -8.75 -12.89 -6.55
C ALA A 27 -7.74 -12.40 -7.61
N TRP A 28 -6.45 -12.63 -7.40
CA TRP A 28 -5.39 -12.18 -8.30
C TRP A 28 -5.24 -13.03 -9.56
N LYS A 29 -5.56 -14.33 -9.54
CA LYS A 29 -5.45 -15.22 -10.72
C LYS A 29 -6.06 -14.58 -11.98
N ARG A 30 -7.34 -14.18 -11.91
CA ARG A 30 -8.06 -13.55 -13.03
C ARG A 30 -7.52 -12.19 -13.45
N ARG A 31 -6.86 -11.46 -12.54
CA ARG A 31 -6.28 -10.14 -12.83
C ARG A 31 -4.95 -10.24 -13.57
N LEU A 32 -4.31 -11.40 -13.52
CA LEU A 32 -3.05 -11.67 -14.19
C LEU A 32 -3.25 -12.41 -15.53
N ASP A 33 -4.48 -12.77 -15.89
CA ASP A 33 -4.78 -13.44 -17.16
C ASP A 33 -4.27 -12.62 -18.34
N GLY A 34 -3.46 -13.25 -19.20
CA GLY A 34 -2.86 -12.60 -20.37
C GLY A 34 -1.63 -11.73 -20.07
N ILE A 35 -1.24 -11.55 -18.80
CA ILE A 35 -0.02 -10.82 -18.44
C ILE A 35 1.19 -11.74 -18.56
N ASP A 36 2.04 -11.44 -19.54
CA ASP A 36 3.28 -12.19 -19.77
C ASP A 36 4.49 -11.42 -19.22
N ALA A 37 4.68 -11.48 -17.90
CA ALA A 37 5.76 -10.82 -17.18
C ALA A 37 6.35 -11.72 -16.08
N ASP A 38 7.62 -11.53 -15.74
CA ASP A 38 8.26 -12.18 -14.59
C ASP A 38 7.92 -11.46 -13.29
N TYR A 39 7.79 -10.13 -13.34
CA TYR A 39 7.41 -9.30 -12.21
C TYR A 39 6.22 -8.42 -12.57
N VAL A 40 5.20 -8.42 -11.71
CA VAL A 40 4.05 -7.53 -11.81
C VAL A 40 4.08 -6.64 -10.58
N CYS A 41 4.34 -5.35 -10.77
CA CYS A 41 4.38 -4.38 -9.69
C CYS A 41 3.08 -3.58 -9.67
N VAL A 42 2.44 -3.58 -8.51
CA VAL A 42 1.18 -2.89 -8.23
C VAL A 42 1.36 -1.98 -7.02
N GLY A 43 0.37 -1.15 -6.71
CA GLY A 43 0.38 -0.24 -5.59
C GLY A 43 -1.03 -0.01 -5.05
N HIS A 44 -1.42 1.26 -4.97
CA HIS A 44 -2.76 1.76 -4.62
C HIS A 44 -3.26 1.46 -3.20
N THR A 45 -3.10 0.23 -2.69
CA THR A 45 -3.60 -0.19 -1.37
C THR A 45 -2.75 0.31 -0.21
N HIS A 46 -1.48 0.62 -0.46
CA HIS A 46 -0.48 1.02 0.52
C HIS A 46 -0.16 -0.05 1.58
N VAL A 47 -0.48 -1.31 1.28
CA VAL A 47 -0.18 -2.47 2.13
C VAL A 47 0.80 -3.36 1.37
N PRO A 48 2.02 -3.58 1.89
CA PRO A 48 3.03 -4.33 1.15
C PRO A 48 2.73 -5.83 1.14
N TYR A 49 2.99 -6.48 0.01
CA TYR A 49 2.91 -7.93 -0.13
C TYR A 49 3.68 -8.44 -1.35
N VAL A 50 4.05 -9.72 -1.31
CA VAL A 50 4.59 -10.47 -2.45
C VAL A 50 3.79 -11.76 -2.59
N LEU A 51 3.31 -12.04 -3.80
CA LEU A 51 2.59 -13.27 -4.14
C LEU A 51 3.23 -13.93 -5.37
N GLN A 52 3.27 -15.27 -5.39
CA GLN A 52 3.86 -16.04 -6.48
C GLN A 52 2.78 -16.72 -7.34
N PHE A 53 2.88 -16.58 -8.66
CA PHE A 53 2.00 -17.18 -9.67
C PHE A 53 2.82 -17.84 -10.77
N GLY A 54 3.20 -19.11 -10.58
CA GLY A 54 4.09 -19.80 -11.53
C GLY A 54 5.41 -19.06 -11.68
N LYS A 55 5.72 -18.58 -12.90
CA LYS A 55 6.92 -17.76 -13.17
C LYS A 55 6.81 -16.29 -12.76
N THR A 56 5.60 -15.82 -12.48
CA THR A 56 5.30 -14.41 -12.24
C THR A 56 5.25 -14.13 -10.75
N THR A 57 5.98 -13.11 -10.31
CA THR A 57 5.94 -12.61 -8.93
C THR A 57 5.20 -11.27 -8.91
N LEU A 58 4.06 -11.23 -8.20
CA LEU A 58 3.27 -10.02 -7.96
C LEU A 58 3.82 -9.32 -6.73
N ILE A 59 4.08 -8.02 -6.83
CA ILE A 59 4.70 -7.20 -5.79
C ILE A 59 3.86 -5.96 -5.57
N ASN A 60 3.45 -5.73 -4.34
CA ASN A 60 3.01 -4.42 -3.87
C ASN A 60 4.05 -3.93 -2.86
N PRO A 61 4.76 -2.82 -3.13
CA PRO A 61 5.81 -2.33 -2.25
C PRO A 61 5.24 -1.63 -1.00
N GLY A 62 3.92 -1.45 -0.91
CA GLY A 62 3.28 -0.62 0.10
C GLY A 62 3.31 0.85 -0.29
N SER A 63 3.50 1.74 0.68
CA SER A 63 3.60 3.18 0.44
C SER A 63 4.74 3.81 1.22
N VAL A 64 5.45 4.71 0.56
CA VAL A 64 6.53 5.51 1.17
C VAL A 64 5.95 6.56 2.12
N GLY A 65 4.87 7.23 1.73
CA GLY A 65 4.35 8.40 2.46
C GLY A 65 3.04 8.16 3.22
N VAL A 66 2.29 7.11 2.90
CA VAL A 66 0.97 6.86 3.52
C VAL A 66 0.79 5.36 3.77
N PRO A 67 1.67 4.68 4.54
CA PRO A 67 1.54 3.24 4.83
C PRO A 67 0.21 2.92 5.53
N ARG A 68 -0.36 1.73 5.27
CA ARG A 68 -1.69 1.34 5.79
C ARG A 68 -1.71 -0.01 6.51
N ASP A 69 -0.55 -0.53 6.88
CA ASP A 69 -0.40 -1.86 7.47
C ASP A 69 0.03 -1.86 8.95
N GLY A 70 0.04 -0.69 9.59
CA GLY A 70 0.34 -0.52 11.01
C GLY A 70 1.82 -0.31 11.34
N ASP A 71 2.70 -0.29 10.33
CA ASP A 71 4.10 0.12 10.47
C ASP A 71 4.28 1.53 9.86
N PRO A 72 4.60 2.56 10.66
CA PRO A 72 4.67 3.94 10.18
C PRO A 72 5.90 4.21 9.30
N ARG A 73 6.87 3.29 9.22
CA ARG A 73 8.07 3.44 8.38
C ARG A 73 7.70 3.38 6.91
N ALA A 74 8.43 4.15 6.09
CA ALA A 74 8.27 4.16 4.65
C ALA A 74 8.47 2.75 4.07
N SER A 75 7.51 2.27 3.28
CA SER A 75 7.55 0.95 2.67
C SER A 75 7.94 1.03 1.20
N TYR A 76 8.85 0.14 0.78
CA TYR A 76 9.29 0.00 -0.61
C TYR A 76 9.72 -1.45 -0.90
N ALA A 77 10.02 -1.75 -2.15
CA ALA A 77 10.61 -3.04 -2.55
C ALA A 77 11.93 -2.83 -3.27
N VAL A 78 12.89 -3.73 -3.04
CA VAL A 78 14.14 -3.84 -3.81
C VAL A 78 14.10 -5.17 -4.55
N ILE A 79 14.30 -5.13 -5.87
CA ILE A 79 14.33 -6.34 -6.70
C ILE A 79 15.78 -6.54 -7.15
N THR A 80 16.37 -7.67 -6.75
CA THR A 80 17.71 -8.09 -7.15
C THR A 80 17.62 -9.36 -8.02
N ASP A 81 18.77 -9.92 -8.38
CA ASP A 81 18.80 -11.22 -9.07
C ASP A 81 18.37 -12.38 -8.15
N ASP A 82 18.39 -12.18 -6.82
CA ASP A 82 17.90 -13.15 -5.82
C ASP A 82 16.38 -13.05 -5.60
N GLY A 83 15.73 -12.05 -6.19
CA GLY A 83 14.28 -11.82 -6.10
C GLY A 83 13.90 -10.50 -5.40
N PRO A 84 12.60 -10.30 -5.13
CA PRO A 84 12.10 -9.10 -4.47
C PRO A 84 12.16 -9.20 -2.95
N GLU A 85 12.58 -8.11 -2.30
CA GLU A 85 12.57 -7.94 -0.86
C GLU A 85 11.76 -6.69 -0.49
N LEU A 86 10.79 -6.84 0.41
CA LEU A 86 10.06 -5.71 1.00
C LEU A 86 10.92 -5.06 2.08
N LYS A 87 11.11 -3.74 1.99
CA LYS A 87 11.98 -2.98 2.88
C LYS A 87 11.24 -1.85 3.56
N ARG A 88 11.80 -1.46 4.71
CA ARG A 88 11.37 -0.32 5.50
C ARG A 88 12.51 0.68 5.64
N ALA A 89 12.16 1.96 5.61
CA ALA A 89 13.07 3.04 5.93
C ALA A 89 12.47 3.90 7.06
N GLU A 90 13.27 4.13 8.09
CA GLU A 90 12.99 5.14 9.09
C GLU A 90 13.17 6.53 8.49
N TYR A 91 12.33 7.47 8.94
CA TYR A 91 12.36 8.88 8.55
C TYR A 91 11.86 9.71 9.74
N PRO A 92 12.12 11.04 9.78
CA PRO A 92 11.73 11.87 10.91
C PRO A 92 10.22 12.13 10.90
N ILE A 93 9.44 11.18 11.44
CA ILE A 93 7.96 11.21 11.47
C ILE A 93 7.47 12.50 12.13
N ALA A 94 8.02 12.87 13.28
CA ALA A 94 7.58 14.07 14.01
C ALA A 94 7.79 15.36 13.21
N GLU A 95 8.95 15.50 12.56
CA GLU A 95 9.26 16.67 11.71
C GLU A 95 8.39 16.69 10.45
N THR A 96 8.13 15.52 9.87
CA THR A 96 7.24 15.39 8.69
C THR A 96 5.81 15.80 9.04
N ILE A 97 5.31 15.40 10.21
CA ILE A 97 3.99 15.82 10.71
C ILE A 97 3.96 17.34 10.93
N ALA A 98 4.98 17.91 11.58
CA ALA A 98 5.06 19.35 11.79
C ALA A 98 5.10 20.13 10.45
N ALA A 99 5.76 19.59 9.44
CA ALA A 99 5.75 20.16 8.09
C ALA A 99 4.36 20.08 7.44
N VAL A 100 3.64 18.96 7.58
CA VAL A 100 2.25 18.82 7.11
C VAL A 100 1.33 19.85 7.76
N GLU A 101 1.47 20.10 9.06
CA GLU A 101 0.69 21.08 9.81
C GLU A 101 0.86 22.51 9.27
N GLN A 102 2.05 22.84 8.75
CA GLN A 102 2.38 24.14 8.17
C GLN A 102 1.90 24.32 6.71
N THR A 103 1.37 23.28 6.07
CA THR A 103 0.87 23.37 4.68
C THR A 103 -0.44 24.15 4.58
N GLY A 104 -0.86 24.50 3.36
CA GLY A 104 -2.19 25.05 3.09
C GLY A 104 -3.32 23.99 3.00
N LEU A 105 -3.06 22.74 3.36
CA LEU A 105 -4.07 21.67 3.30
C LEU A 105 -5.22 21.94 4.29
N PRO A 106 -6.45 21.46 4.00
CA PRO A 106 -7.53 21.48 4.98
C PRO A 106 -7.14 20.76 6.27
N ASP A 107 -7.57 21.28 7.42
CA ASP A 107 -7.19 20.74 8.75
C ASP A 107 -7.55 19.26 8.91
N HIS A 108 -8.69 18.84 8.36
CA HIS A 108 -9.08 17.43 8.35
C HIS A 108 -8.06 16.56 7.58
N ALA A 109 -7.59 17.01 6.42
CA ALA A 109 -6.60 16.27 5.63
C ALA A 109 -5.24 16.21 6.34
N LYS A 110 -4.83 17.31 6.98
CA LYS A 110 -3.62 17.34 7.84
C LYS A 110 -3.74 16.34 8.99
N GLY A 111 -4.88 16.32 9.67
CA GLY A 111 -5.15 15.39 10.77
C GLY A 111 -5.07 13.93 10.32
N LEU A 112 -5.69 13.58 9.19
CA LEU A 112 -5.62 12.24 8.62
C LEU A 112 -4.18 11.84 8.24
N LEU A 113 -3.44 12.72 7.56
CA LEU A 113 -2.04 12.47 7.20
C LEU A 113 -1.18 12.28 8.44
N ALA A 114 -1.33 13.16 9.45
CA ALA A 114 -0.60 13.06 10.70
C ALA A 114 -0.87 11.74 11.45
N GLU A 115 -2.12 11.26 11.40
CA GLU A 115 -2.49 9.97 11.98
C GLU A 115 -1.81 8.81 11.26
N VAL A 116 -1.88 8.80 9.92
CA VAL A 116 -1.23 7.74 9.13
C VAL A 116 0.28 7.75 9.31
N LEU A 117 0.93 8.92 9.24
CA LEU A 117 2.38 9.04 9.42
C LEU A 117 2.82 8.55 10.80
N ARG A 118 1.99 8.75 11.84
CA ARG A 118 2.29 8.33 13.22
C ARG A 118 2.04 6.84 13.46
N ALA A 119 0.95 6.29 12.92
CA ALA A 119 0.46 4.95 13.26
C ALA A 119 0.62 3.92 12.15
N GLY A 120 0.97 4.33 10.93
CA GLY A 120 1.01 3.47 9.74
C GLY A 120 -0.36 2.95 9.31
N ARG A 121 -1.46 3.59 9.73
CA ARG A 121 -2.84 3.20 9.42
C ARG A 121 -3.80 4.36 9.61
N LEU A 122 -4.97 4.26 9.00
CA LEU A 122 -6.13 5.07 9.35
C LEU A 122 -6.93 4.35 10.44
N GLU A 123 -7.09 4.97 11.60
CA GLU A 123 -7.99 4.47 12.63
C GLU A 123 -9.42 4.91 12.31
N LYS A 124 -10.37 3.97 12.40
CA LYS A 124 -11.79 4.33 12.33
C LYS A 124 -12.17 5.03 13.63
N LYS A 125 -12.53 6.31 13.54
CA LYS A 125 -13.17 7.04 14.65
C LYS A 125 -14.68 7.03 14.45
N ASN A 126 -15.44 6.75 15.52
CA ASN A 126 -16.89 6.92 15.49
C ASN A 126 -17.27 8.41 15.51
N GLY A 127 -18.57 8.72 15.37
CA GLY A 127 -19.08 10.11 15.38
C GLY A 127 -18.75 10.92 16.64
N ASN A 128 -18.23 10.28 17.69
CA ASN A 128 -17.79 10.91 18.94
C ASN A 128 -16.25 11.00 19.05
N GLY A 129 -15.51 10.69 17.97
CA GLY A 129 -14.05 10.77 17.91
C GLY A 129 -13.29 9.62 18.57
N GLN A 130 -13.98 8.58 19.05
CA GLN A 130 -13.33 7.42 19.68
C GLN A 130 -12.85 6.40 18.65
N VAL A 131 -11.65 5.88 18.85
CA VAL A 131 -11.07 4.80 18.05
C VAL A 131 -11.89 3.52 18.22
N VAL A 132 -12.40 2.99 17.10
CA VAL A 132 -13.14 1.73 17.06
C VAL A 132 -12.19 0.62 16.60
N GLY A 133 -12.01 -0.40 17.45
CA GLY A 133 -11.17 -1.55 17.14
C GLY A 133 -11.64 -2.30 15.88
N LEU A 134 -10.70 -2.61 14.99
CA LEU A 134 -10.95 -3.42 13.81
C LEU A 134 -11.12 -4.90 14.19
N ASN A 135 -12.26 -5.28 14.74
CA ASN A 135 -12.62 -6.69 14.83
C ASN A 135 -12.97 -7.20 13.42
N GLY A 136 -12.30 -8.28 13.02
CA GLY A 136 -12.32 -8.81 11.67
C GLY A 136 -13.70 -9.16 11.12
N LYS A 137 -13.76 -9.20 9.78
CA LYS A 137 -14.92 -9.53 8.92
C LYS A 137 -15.93 -8.39 8.75
N GLY A 138 -15.58 -7.39 7.94
CA GLY A 138 -16.54 -6.41 7.45
C GLY A 138 -16.00 -5.68 6.23
N SER A 139 -16.73 -5.76 5.12
CA SER A 139 -16.43 -5.19 3.81
C SER A 139 -16.47 -3.65 3.75
N ASP A 140 -16.56 -2.95 4.88
CA ASP A 140 -16.69 -1.50 4.88
C ASP A 140 -15.30 -0.85 4.93
N ARG A 141 -14.65 -0.87 3.77
CA ARG A 141 -13.46 -0.07 3.52
C ARG A 141 -13.87 1.40 3.43
N LEU A 142 -13.15 2.25 4.16
CA LEU A 142 -13.09 3.67 3.85
C LEU A 142 -12.50 3.75 2.43
N VAL A 143 -13.37 3.93 1.45
CA VAL A 143 -12.98 4.43 0.13
C VAL A 143 -12.87 5.95 0.34
N LEU A 144 -11.66 6.47 0.22
CA LEU A 144 -11.47 7.92 0.05
C LEU A 144 -11.90 8.29 -1.37
#